data_AF-A0A382W3Q9-F1
#
_entry.id   AF-A0A382W3Q9-F1
#
_cell.length_a   1.000
_cell.length_b   1.000
_cell.length_c   1.000
_cell.angle_alpha   90.00
_cell.angle_beta   90.00
_cell.angle_gamma   90.00
#
_symmetry.space_group_name_H-M   'P 1'
#
loop_
_entity.id
_entity.type
_entity.pdbx_description
1 polymer ?
#
loop_
_entity_poly.entity_id
_entity_poly.type
_entity_poly.pdbx_seq_one_letter_code
_entity_poly.pdbx_strand_id
1 'polypeptide(L)'
;VLNNGSDEVLIRALELAAAWKMRDLIADVRTLARKAKTLSVRVAAVLTLGQIGSDDRGLLKGFLDDDKAPVALKLAALNALSRMDIKAAANFGVQLLMKEQNPADVLAPFLARGGGPKALAEALKERKLKSGSAAKALAALQAAGSSDQGLTQVLSKTAGIVVVGPVYSEIFVRDLARESVRGDAGRGRQVFQLAGCAACHRVRAEKAGVSMIGPDLSTIGNTLSIDRIIEEVLWPGRAVKEGYSLLQVTTKDGTVHQGYEQRSRSEDVFLKPLGRAETIR
;
A
#
# COMPACT_ATOMS: atom_id res chain seq x y z
N VAL A 1 -32.51 -13.34 1.56
CA VAL A 1 -31.44 -13.21 2.59
C VAL A 1 -31.14 -11.75 2.94
N LEU A 2 -30.98 -10.86 1.95
CA LEU A 2 -30.63 -9.44 2.21
C LEU A 2 -31.70 -8.57 2.87
N ASN A 3 -32.92 -9.08 3.08
CA ASN A 3 -34.05 -8.26 3.51
C ASN A 3 -34.51 -8.49 4.97
N ASN A 4 -33.96 -9.46 5.72
CA ASN A 4 -34.42 -9.78 7.10
C ASN A 4 -33.39 -10.58 7.94
N GLY A 5 -32.09 -10.42 7.70
CA GLY A 5 -31.03 -11.07 8.48
C GLY A 5 -30.53 -10.22 9.65
N SER A 6 -29.84 -10.82 10.62
CA SER A 6 -28.99 -10.07 11.55
C SER A 6 -27.89 -9.34 10.77
N ASP A 7 -27.30 -8.30 11.37
CA ASP A 7 -26.20 -7.55 10.74
C ASP A 7 -25.06 -8.46 10.27
N GLU A 8 -24.70 -9.46 11.06
CA GLU A 8 -23.67 -10.43 10.72
C GLU A 8 -24.05 -11.26 9.49
N VAL A 9 -25.29 -11.77 9.44
CA VAL A 9 -25.79 -12.55 8.29
C VAL A 9 -25.85 -11.68 7.03
N LEU A 10 -26.26 -10.41 7.16
CA LEU A 10 -26.29 -9.47 6.04
C LEU A 10 -24.89 -9.19 5.50
N ILE A 11 -23.92 -8.95 6.38
CA ILE A 11 -22.53 -8.71 5.99
C ILE A 11 -21.95 -9.93 5.26
N ARG A 12 -22.15 -11.14 5.78
CA ARG A 12 -21.70 -12.38 5.09
C ARG A 12 -22.40 -12.61 3.76
N ALA A 13 -23.68 -12.32 3.66
CA ALA A 13 -24.42 -12.41 2.41
C ALA A 13 -23.92 -11.41 1.36
N LEU A 14 -23.57 -10.19 1.77
CA LEU A 14 -22.97 -9.17 0.92
C LEU A 14 -21.58 -9.58 0.43
N GLU A 15 -20.73 -10.12 1.31
CA GLU A 15 -19.42 -10.67 0.97
C GLU A 15 -19.53 -11.81 -0.07
N LEU A 16 -20.50 -12.72 0.10
CA LEU A 16 -20.75 -13.80 -0.84
C LEU A 16 -21.25 -13.28 -2.20
N ALA A 17 -22.20 -12.33 -2.19
CA ALA A 17 -22.70 -11.70 -3.40
C ALA A 17 -21.58 -11.00 -4.19
N ALA A 18 -20.66 -10.35 -3.48
CA ALA A 18 -19.46 -9.76 -4.05
C ALA A 18 -18.51 -10.79 -4.67
N ALA A 19 -18.22 -11.87 -3.95
CA ALA A 19 -17.35 -12.95 -4.40
C ALA A 19 -17.89 -13.62 -5.68
N TRP A 20 -19.21 -13.83 -5.74
CA TRP A 20 -19.88 -14.50 -6.86
C TRP A 20 -20.36 -13.54 -7.96
N LYS A 21 -20.05 -12.24 -7.85
CA LYS A 21 -20.43 -11.21 -8.81
C LYS A 21 -21.94 -11.20 -9.12
N MET A 22 -22.79 -11.36 -8.10
CA MET A 22 -24.25 -11.49 -8.25
C MET A 22 -24.89 -10.15 -8.64
N ARG A 23 -24.94 -9.86 -9.94
CA ARG A 23 -25.45 -8.58 -10.48
C ARG A 23 -26.93 -8.35 -10.21
N ASP A 24 -27.72 -9.42 -10.11
CA ASP A 24 -29.17 -9.32 -9.85
C ASP A 24 -29.47 -8.71 -8.47
N LEU A 25 -28.50 -8.73 -7.54
CA LEU A 25 -28.63 -8.18 -6.20
C LEU A 25 -28.25 -6.69 -6.10
N ILE A 26 -27.80 -6.04 -7.19
CA ILE A 26 -27.32 -4.65 -7.14
C ILE A 26 -28.37 -3.69 -6.55
N ALA A 27 -29.65 -3.88 -6.87
CA ALA A 27 -30.73 -3.03 -6.34
C ALA A 27 -30.86 -3.14 -4.81
N ASP A 28 -30.78 -4.35 -4.27
CA ASP A 28 -30.82 -4.60 -2.83
C ASP A 28 -29.57 -4.06 -2.13
N VAL A 29 -28.39 -4.29 -2.72
CA VAL A 29 -27.11 -3.77 -2.20
C VAL A 29 -27.13 -2.23 -2.15
N ARG A 30 -27.65 -1.56 -3.19
CA ARG A 30 -27.84 -0.09 -3.19
C ARG A 30 -28.75 0.37 -2.06
N THR A 31 -29.82 -0.38 -1.80
CA THR A 31 -30.77 -0.07 -0.73
C THR A 31 -30.09 -0.16 0.63
N LEU A 32 -29.32 -1.24 0.87
CA LEU A 32 -28.56 -1.42 2.10
C LEU A 32 -27.48 -0.34 2.28
N ALA A 33 -26.73 0.00 1.22
CA ALA A 33 -25.71 1.05 1.28
C ALA A 33 -26.28 2.41 1.73
N ARG A 34 -27.49 2.74 1.26
CA ARG A 34 -28.17 4.01 1.59
C ARG A 34 -28.89 3.99 2.93
N LYS A 35 -29.64 2.91 3.21
CA LYS A 35 -30.70 2.91 4.23
C LYS A 35 -30.51 1.90 5.36
N ALA A 36 -29.49 1.02 5.31
CA ALA A 36 -29.29 0.08 6.40
C ALA A 36 -29.08 0.83 7.73
N LYS A 37 -29.67 0.30 8.80
CA LYS A 37 -29.69 0.95 10.12
C LYS A 37 -28.28 1.09 10.71
N THR A 38 -27.43 0.10 10.49
CA THR A 38 -26.10 0.04 11.08
C THR A 38 -25.02 0.39 10.06
N LEU A 39 -23.99 1.09 10.54
CA LEU A 39 -22.89 1.55 9.69
C LEU A 39 -22.10 0.39 9.09
N SER A 40 -21.92 -0.70 9.83
CA SER A 40 -21.22 -1.91 9.39
C SER A 40 -21.87 -2.51 8.13
N VAL A 41 -23.20 -2.66 8.12
CA VAL A 41 -23.95 -3.15 6.96
C VAL A 41 -23.84 -2.19 5.78
N ARG A 42 -23.94 -0.87 6.03
CA ARG A 42 -23.76 0.15 4.98
C ARG A 42 -22.38 0.08 4.34
N VAL A 43 -21.33 -0.04 5.16
CA VAL A 43 -19.94 -0.19 4.70
C VAL A 43 -19.77 -1.45 3.87
N ALA A 44 -20.26 -2.61 4.35
CA ALA A 44 -20.20 -3.86 3.61
C ALA A 44 -20.94 -3.77 2.26
N ALA A 45 -22.09 -3.11 2.22
CA ALA A 45 -22.85 -2.92 1.00
C ALA A 45 -22.11 -2.03 -0.01
N VAL A 46 -21.49 -0.94 0.45
CA VAL A 46 -20.68 -0.05 -0.41
C VAL A 46 -19.48 -0.80 -1.00
N LEU A 47 -18.75 -1.58 -0.19
CA LEU A 47 -17.65 -2.41 -0.69
C LEU A 47 -18.14 -3.43 -1.72
N THR A 48 -19.32 -4.00 -1.51
CA THR A 48 -19.97 -4.97 -2.40
C THR A 48 -20.28 -4.35 -3.77
N LEU A 49 -20.80 -3.11 -3.83
CA LEU A 49 -21.03 -2.41 -5.11
C LEU A 49 -19.74 -2.33 -5.95
N GLY A 50 -18.62 -2.00 -5.30
CA GLY A 50 -17.30 -1.98 -5.92
C GLY A 50 -16.89 -3.33 -6.54
N GLN A 51 -17.21 -4.42 -5.86
CA GLN A 51 -16.76 -5.76 -6.26
C GLN A 51 -17.68 -6.42 -7.29
N ILE A 52 -19.00 -6.22 -7.23
CA ILE A 52 -19.96 -6.78 -8.18
C ILE A 52 -19.84 -6.11 -9.57
N GLY A 53 -19.16 -4.97 -9.65
CA GLY A 53 -18.96 -4.22 -10.89
C GLY A 53 -20.22 -3.47 -11.31
N SER A 54 -20.91 -2.86 -10.35
CA SER A 54 -22.08 -2.02 -10.62
C SER A 54 -21.68 -0.67 -11.21
N ASP A 55 -22.62 0.04 -11.83
CA ASP A 55 -22.41 1.44 -12.24
C ASP A 55 -22.96 2.39 -11.17
N ASP A 56 -22.26 2.48 -10.04
CA ASP A 56 -22.66 3.27 -8.87
C ASP A 56 -21.79 4.49 -8.60
N ARG A 57 -21.03 4.94 -9.62
CA ARG A 57 -20.07 6.04 -9.47
C ARG A 57 -20.70 7.28 -8.83
N GLY A 58 -21.92 7.65 -9.25
CA GLY A 58 -22.63 8.80 -8.68
C GLY A 58 -22.98 8.63 -7.20
N LEU A 59 -23.42 7.43 -6.79
CA LEU A 59 -23.72 7.13 -5.39
C LEU A 59 -22.45 7.17 -4.53
N LEU A 60 -21.36 6.58 -5.01
CA LEU A 60 -20.08 6.53 -4.30
C LEU A 60 -19.47 7.93 -4.14
N LYS A 61 -19.52 8.76 -5.20
CA LYS A 61 -19.13 10.18 -5.14
C LYS A 61 -19.95 10.94 -4.10
N GLY A 62 -21.27 10.71 -4.06
CA GLY A 62 -22.15 11.30 -3.05
C GLY A 62 -21.75 10.99 -1.60
N PHE A 63 -21.31 9.75 -1.30
CA PHE A 63 -20.80 9.44 0.05
C PHE A 63 -19.46 10.11 0.36
N LEU A 64 -18.60 10.31 -0.63
CA LEU A 64 -17.31 10.97 -0.46
C LEU A 64 -17.45 12.49 -0.27
N ASP A 65 -18.37 13.11 -1.00
CA ASP A 65 -18.68 14.54 -0.93
C ASP A 65 -19.47 14.93 0.33
N ASP A 66 -20.25 14.02 0.92
CA ASP A 66 -21.04 14.31 2.11
C ASP A 66 -20.15 14.48 3.35
N ASP A 67 -19.95 15.73 3.81
CA ASP A 67 -19.16 16.04 5.01
C ASP A 67 -19.68 15.38 6.30
N LYS A 68 -20.97 15.02 6.35
CA LYS A 68 -21.58 14.33 7.50
C LYS A 68 -21.44 12.81 7.43
N ALA A 69 -21.04 12.25 6.29
CA ALA A 69 -20.87 10.81 6.15
C ALA A 69 -19.73 10.32 7.07
N PRO A 70 -19.92 9.21 7.80
CA PRO A 70 -18.87 8.63 8.64
C PRO A 70 -17.62 8.27 7.83
N VAL A 71 -16.44 8.46 8.42
CA VAL A 71 -15.14 8.21 7.75
C VAL A 71 -15.05 6.79 7.18
N ALA A 72 -15.51 5.79 7.93
CA ALA A 72 -15.53 4.40 7.47
C ALA A 72 -16.34 4.21 6.17
N LEU A 73 -17.45 4.93 6.03
CA LEU A 73 -18.27 4.89 4.81
C LEU A 73 -17.59 5.60 3.64
N LYS A 74 -16.90 6.71 3.90
CA LYS A 74 -16.08 7.42 2.89
C LYS A 74 -14.95 6.54 2.38
N LEU A 75 -14.22 5.87 3.27
CA LEU A 75 -13.14 4.97 2.88
C LEU A 75 -13.65 3.75 2.10
N ALA A 76 -14.81 3.20 2.49
CA ALA A 76 -15.47 2.15 1.72
C ALA A 76 -15.86 2.63 0.31
N ALA A 77 -16.41 3.84 0.20
CA ALA A 77 -16.77 4.45 -1.07
C ALA A 77 -15.55 4.74 -1.94
N LEU A 78 -14.44 5.18 -1.35
CA LEU A 78 -13.16 5.39 -2.03
C LEU A 78 -12.63 4.07 -2.63
N ASN A 79 -12.69 2.98 -1.86
CA ASN A 79 -12.29 1.65 -2.32
C ASN A 79 -13.17 1.14 -3.47
N ALA A 80 -14.48 1.29 -3.34
CA ALA A 80 -15.41 0.91 -4.40
C ALA A 80 -15.19 1.76 -5.67
N LEU A 81 -15.00 3.07 -5.52
CA LEU A 81 -14.81 3.99 -6.64
C LEU A 81 -13.48 3.76 -7.35
N SER A 82 -12.41 3.36 -6.64
CA SER A 82 -11.10 3.08 -7.25
C SER A 82 -11.14 1.93 -8.26
N ARG A 83 -12.12 1.02 -8.15
CA ARG A 83 -12.38 -0.05 -9.14
C ARG A 83 -13.11 0.45 -10.39
N MET A 84 -13.90 1.52 -10.28
CA MET A 84 -14.82 1.97 -11.34
C MET A 84 -14.35 3.21 -12.09
N ASP A 85 -13.61 4.09 -11.40
CA ASP A 85 -13.16 5.40 -11.87
C ASP A 85 -11.95 5.82 -11.02
N ILE A 86 -10.78 5.26 -11.34
CA ILE A 86 -9.54 5.47 -10.58
C ILE A 86 -9.13 6.95 -10.55
N LYS A 87 -9.44 7.71 -11.62
CA LYS A 87 -9.12 9.14 -11.71
C LYS A 87 -9.99 9.95 -10.75
N ALA A 88 -11.30 9.73 -10.72
CA ALA A 88 -12.14 10.41 -9.75
C ALA A 88 -11.82 9.98 -8.32
N ALA A 89 -11.58 8.68 -8.09
CA ALA A 89 -11.15 8.19 -6.78
C ALA A 89 -9.87 8.90 -6.31
N ALA A 90 -8.87 9.07 -7.18
CA ALA A 90 -7.62 9.76 -6.84
C ALA A 90 -7.86 11.20 -6.38
N ASN A 91 -8.74 11.94 -7.06
CA ASN A 91 -9.11 13.30 -6.66
C ASN A 91 -9.73 13.32 -5.25
N PHE A 92 -10.61 12.37 -4.93
CA PHE A 92 -11.19 12.23 -3.59
C PHE A 92 -10.16 11.77 -2.55
N GLY A 93 -9.23 10.90 -2.93
CA GLY A 93 -8.11 10.48 -2.08
C GLY A 93 -7.26 11.67 -1.65
N VAL A 94 -6.90 12.54 -2.60
CA VAL A 94 -6.17 13.79 -2.28
C VAL A 94 -6.97 14.68 -1.34
N GLN A 95 -8.27 14.84 -1.55
CA GLN A 95 -9.12 15.62 -0.63
C GLN A 95 -9.14 15.04 0.79
N LEU A 96 -9.20 13.71 0.94
CA LEU A 96 -9.15 13.06 2.25
C LEU A 96 -7.79 13.27 2.94
N LEU A 97 -6.69 13.21 2.19
CA LEU A 97 -5.34 13.54 2.70
C LEU A 97 -5.23 15.02 3.10
N MET A 98 -5.86 15.93 2.36
CA MET A 98 -5.93 17.36 2.71
C MET A 98 -6.74 17.60 3.99
N LYS A 99 -7.79 16.80 4.22
CA LYS A 99 -8.58 16.74 5.45
C LYS A 99 -7.90 15.94 6.57
N GLU A 100 -6.61 15.64 6.42
CA GLU A 100 -5.76 14.97 7.42
C GLU A 100 -6.24 13.56 7.84
N GLN A 101 -6.98 12.87 6.95
CA GLN A 101 -7.30 11.46 7.16
C GLN A 101 -6.05 10.59 7.14
N ASN A 102 -6.11 9.47 7.85
CA ASN A 102 -5.00 8.52 7.96
C ASN A 102 -4.50 8.11 6.56
N PRO A 103 -3.24 8.43 6.19
CA PRO A 103 -2.75 8.16 4.86
C PRO A 103 -2.70 6.67 4.50
N ALA A 104 -2.49 5.78 5.47
CA ALA A 104 -2.50 4.33 5.19
C ALA A 104 -3.85 3.87 4.65
N ASP A 105 -4.95 4.33 5.26
CA ASP A 105 -6.31 3.99 4.85
C ASP A 105 -6.68 4.59 3.49
N VAL A 106 -6.19 5.81 3.21
CA VAL A 106 -6.45 6.48 1.93
C VAL A 106 -5.63 5.90 0.79
N LEU A 107 -4.37 5.49 1.04
CA LEU A 107 -3.49 4.93 0.02
C LEU A 107 -3.87 3.50 -0.34
N ALA A 108 -4.35 2.69 0.61
CA ALA A 108 -4.63 1.28 0.40
C ALA A 108 -5.54 0.98 -0.82
N PRO A 109 -6.66 1.70 -1.06
CA PRO A 109 -7.46 1.57 -2.28
C PRO A 109 -6.73 1.74 -3.60
N PHE A 110 -5.65 2.53 -3.65
CA PHE A 110 -4.88 2.81 -4.85
C PHE A 110 -3.74 1.81 -5.02
N LEU A 111 -3.07 1.44 -3.93
CA LEU A 111 -1.99 0.44 -3.95
C LEU A 111 -2.52 -0.94 -4.34
N ALA A 112 -3.79 -1.23 -4.04
CA ALA A 112 -4.46 -2.46 -4.42
C ALA A 112 -4.97 -2.49 -5.88
N ARG A 113 -4.68 -1.46 -6.71
CA ARG A 113 -5.22 -1.32 -8.08
C ARG A 113 -4.16 -0.98 -9.11
N GLY A 114 -4.26 -1.61 -10.28
CA GLY A 114 -3.45 -1.27 -11.44
C GLY A 114 -3.62 0.20 -11.80
N GLY A 115 -2.51 0.93 -11.95
CA GLY A 115 -2.52 2.37 -12.27
C GLY A 115 -2.95 3.30 -11.14
N GLY A 116 -3.29 2.78 -9.95
CA GLY A 116 -3.70 3.58 -8.80
C GLY A 116 -2.63 4.56 -8.30
N PRO A 117 -1.37 4.14 -8.07
CA PRO A 117 -0.30 5.05 -7.66
C PRO A 117 -0.08 6.19 -8.67
N LYS A 118 -0.07 5.87 -9.97
CA LYS A 118 0.04 6.85 -11.05
C LYS A 118 -1.12 7.85 -11.02
N ALA A 119 -2.36 7.39 -10.89
CA ALA A 119 -3.53 8.26 -10.83
C ALA A 119 -3.46 9.22 -9.62
N LEU A 120 -3.02 8.72 -8.46
CA LEU A 120 -2.84 9.54 -7.27
C LEU A 120 -1.71 10.57 -7.44
N ALA A 121 -0.60 10.16 -8.05
CA ALA A 121 0.52 11.05 -8.35
C ALA A 121 0.10 12.20 -9.29
N GLU A 122 -0.71 11.93 -10.31
CA GLU A 122 -1.27 12.99 -11.18
C GLU A 122 -2.22 13.92 -10.41
N ALA A 123 -3.13 13.38 -9.59
CA ALA A 123 -4.05 14.20 -8.78
C ALA A 123 -3.29 15.12 -7.79
N LEU A 124 -2.18 14.66 -7.22
CA LEU A 124 -1.32 15.44 -6.34
C LEU A 124 -0.54 16.57 -7.04
N LYS A 125 -0.37 16.51 -8.37
CA LYS A 125 0.18 17.62 -9.15
C LYS A 125 -0.81 18.77 -9.26
N GLU A 126 -2.10 18.46 -9.39
CA GLU A 126 -3.18 19.46 -9.48
C GLU A 126 -3.50 20.08 -8.12
N ARG A 127 -3.47 19.28 -7.03
CA ARG A 127 -3.75 19.75 -5.67
C ARG A 127 -2.67 19.30 -4.71
N LYS A 128 -1.90 20.27 -4.21
CA LYS A 128 -0.77 20.01 -3.31
C LYS A 128 -1.22 19.84 -1.87
N LEU A 129 -0.64 18.85 -1.20
CA LEU A 129 -0.76 18.65 0.24
C LEU A 129 0.10 19.66 1.01
N LYS A 130 -0.22 19.88 2.29
CA LYS A 130 0.73 20.48 3.24
C LYS A 130 1.96 19.56 3.37
N SER A 131 3.15 20.12 3.60
CA SER A 131 4.39 19.34 3.75
C SER A 131 4.27 18.23 4.80
N GLY A 132 3.66 18.50 5.96
CA GLY A 132 3.44 17.49 6.99
C GLY A 132 2.53 16.33 6.56
N SER A 133 1.44 16.60 5.84
CA SER A 133 0.56 15.55 5.29
C SER A 133 1.26 14.75 4.19
N ALA A 134 2.07 15.41 3.36
CA ALA A 134 2.90 14.73 2.35
C ALA A 134 3.95 13.81 2.99
N ALA A 135 4.60 14.24 4.07
CA ALA A 135 5.55 13.42 4.82
C ALA A 135 4.88 12.18 5.44
N LYS A 136 3.69 12.33 6.06
CA LYS A 136 2.91 11.20 6.59
C LYS A 136 2.47 10.24 5.47
N ALA A 137 2.05 10.75 4.32
CA ALA A 137 1.68 9.93 3.18
C ALA A 137 2.88 9.19 2.57
N LEU A 138 4.05 9.84 2.50
CA LEU A 138 5.30 9.19 2.07
C LEU A 138 5.69 8.06 3.01
N ALA A 139 5.64 8.29 4.33
CA ALA A 139 5.92 7.26 5.33
C ALA A 139 4.95 6.08 5.22
N ALA A 140 3.65 6.34 5.03
CA ALA A 140 2.64 5.30 4.84
C ALA A 140 2.86 4.51 3.53
N LEU A 141 3.27 5.17 2.45
CA LEU A 141 3.62 4.53 1.18
C LEU A 141 4.80 3.57 1.33
N GLN A 142 5.85 4.01 2.04
CA GLN A 142 7.04 3.21 2.32
C GLN A 142 6.70 2.03 3.25
N ALA A 143 5.91 2.26 4.29
CA ALA A 143 5.46 1.21 5.20
C ALA A 143 4.57 0.15 4.51
N ALA A 144 3.85 0.56 3.45
CA ALA A 144 3.11 -0.36 2.61
C ALA A 144 4.00 -1.17 1.63
N GLY A 145 5.31 -0.91 1.60
CA GLY A 145 6.27 -1.59 0.72
C GLY A 145 6.16 -1.16 -0.75
N SER A 146 5.48 -0.06 -1.05
CA SER A 146 5.32 0.41 -2.42
C SER A 146 6.62 1.05 -2.94
N SER A 147 7.05 0.63 -4.13
CA SER A 147 8.22 1.16 -4.84
C SER A 147 7.85 2.10 -6.00
N ASP A 148 6.62 2.61 -6.06
CA ASP A 148 6.18 3.49 -7.14
C ASP A 148 6.98 4.81 -7.13
N GLN A 149 7.87 4.95 -8.11
CA GLN A 149 8.80 6.09 -8.18
C GLN A 149 8.08 7.41 -8.40
N GLY A 150 7.00 7.43 -9.20
CA GLY A 150 6.26 8.65 -9.53
C GLY A 150 5.56 9.24 -8.30
N LEU A 151 4.81 8.41 -7.58
CA LEU A 151 4.13 8.83 -6.36
C LEU A 151 5.14 9.19 -5.25
N THR A 152 6.21 8.41 -5.11
CA THR A 152 7.30 8.70 -4.17
C THR A 152 7.92 10.08 -4.43
N GLN A 153 8.25 10.39 -5.68
CA GLN A 153 8.83 11.69 -6.06
C GLN A 153 7.88 12.86 -5.80
N VAL A 154 6.60 12.71 -6.10
CA VAL A 154 5.60 13.77 -5.87
C VAL A 154 5.45 14.04 -4.37
N LEU A 155 5.35 12.99 -3.55
CA LEU A 155 5.20 13.12 -2.11
C LEU A 155 6.47 13.65 -1.43
N SER A 156 7.66 13.17 -1.80
CA SER A 156 8.93 13.63 -1.24
C SER A 156 9.19 15.10 -1.57
N LYS A 157 9.01 15.50 -2.83
CA LYS A 157 9.12 16.91 -3.27
C LYS A 157 8.16 17.81 -2.49
N THR A 158 6.92 17.38 -2.29
CA THR A 158 5.91 18.16 -1.57
C THR A 158 6.21 18.23 -0.07
N ALA A 159 6.76 17.15 0.50
CA ALA A 159 7.21 17.11 1.89
C ALA A 159 8.43 18.00 2.14
N GLY A 160 9.12 18.48 1.09
CA GLY A 160 10.42 19.13 1.21
C GLY A 160 11.54 18.13 1.52
N ILE A 161 11.28 16.84 1.34
CA ILE A 161 12.25 15.76 1.52
C ILE A 161 12.93 15.56 0.18
N VAL A 162 14.17 16.00 0.10
CA VAL A 162 15.04 15.71 -1.04
C VAL A 162 15.51 14.26 -0.88
N VAL A 163 14.74 13.30 -1.40
CA VAL A 163 15.22 11.93 -1.58
C VAL A 163 16.10 11.91 -2.82
N VAL A 164 17.29 12.49 -2.69
CA VAL A 164 18.33 12.35 -3.71
C VAL A 164 19.40 11.50 -3.06
N GLY A 165 19.20 10.18 -3.16
CA GLY A 165 20.35 9.29 -3.15
C GLY A 165 21.28 9.70 -4.31
N PRO A 166 22.60 9.59 -4.16
CA PRO A 166 23.53 9.89 -5.24
C PRO A 166 23.17 9.08 -6.50
N VAL A 167 23.44 9.62 -7.69
CA VAL A 167 23.36 8.80 -8.91
C VAL A 167 24.38 7.68 -8.78
N TYR A 168 24.00 6.45 -9.13
CA TYR A 168 24.91 5.31 -9.03
C TYR A 168 26.19 5.55 -9.85
N SER A 169 27.32 5.27 -9.23
CA SER A 169 28.64 5.29 -9.85
C SER A 169 29.55 4.31 -9.11
N GLU A 170 30.18 3.39 -9.84
CA GLU A 170 31.15 2.45 -9.25
C GLU A 170 32.32 3.17 -8.56
N ILE A 171 32.77 4.29 -9.14
CA ILE A 171 33.82 5.14 -8.55
C ILE A 171 33.35 5.69 -7.21
N PHE A 172 32.12 6.22 -7.17
CA PHE A 172 31.54 6.78 -5.95
C PHE A 172 31.37 5.72 -4.85
N VAL A 173 30.93 4.50 -5.20
CA VAL A 173 30.84 3.38 -4.24
C VAL A 173 32.21 3.06 -3.65
N ARG A 174 33.22 2.90 -4.50
CA ARG A 174 34.59 2.57 -4.08
C ARG A 174 35.19 3.66 -3.18
N ASP A 175 34.93 4.92 -3.50
CA ASP A 175 35.42 6.05 -2.72
C ASP A 175 34.75 6.08 -1.34
N LEU A 176 33.42 5.85 -1.25
CA LEU A 176 32.74 5.68 0.04
C LEU A 176 33.26 4.48 0.82
N ALA A 177 33.57 3.36 0.16
CA ALA A 177 34.10 2.18 0.84
C ALA A 177 35.44 2.50 1.53
N ARG A 178 36.31 3.27 0.88
CA ARG A 178 37.57 3.75 1.48
C ARG A 178 37.32 4.68 2.67
N GLU A 179 36.34 5.58 2.57
CA GLU A 179 35.98 6.50 3.65
C GLU A 179 35.33 5.81 4.85
N SER A 180 34.58 4.73 4.62
CA SER A 180 33.84 4.00 5.65
C SER A 180 34.69 3.36 6.73
N VAL A 181 36.02 3.28 6.54
CA VAL A 181 36.99 2.90 7.58
C VAL A 181 36.89 3.83 8.81
N ARG A 182 36.43 5.08 8.62
CA ARG A 182 36.14 6.04 9.69
C ARG A 182 34.70 5.95 10.22
N GLY A 183 33.98 4.90 9.85
CA GLY A 183 32.61 4.65 10.28
C GLY A 183 32.50 4.45 11.79
N ASP A 184 31.36 4.83 12.36
CA ASP A 184 31.06 4.66 13.78
C ASP A 184 29.81 3.78 13.91
N ALA A 185 29.94 2.65 14.60
CA ALA A 185 28.85 1.69 14.76
C ALA A 185 27.68 2.22 15.61
N GLY A 186 27.95 3.12 16.56
CA GLY A 186 26.93 3.79 17.37
C GLY A 186 26.08 4.74 16.52
N ARG A 187 26.71 5.58 15.69
CA ARG A 187 26.01 6.42 14.70
C ARG A 187 25.26 5.58 13.68
N GLY A 188 25.87 4.50 13.18
CA GLY A 188 25.21 3.57 12.26
C GLY A 188 23.91 2.99 12.84
N ARG A 189 23.92 2.62 14.12
CA ARG A 189 22.71 2.16 14.83
C ARG A 189 21.61 3.22 14.87
N GLN A 190 21.96 4.49 15.11
CA GLN A 190 20.98 5.58 15.11
C GLN A 190 20.39 5.79 13.70
N VAL A 191 21.23 5.80 12.67
CA VAL A 191 20.78 5.93 11.27
C VAL A 191 19.85 4.77 10.89
N PHE A 192 20.18 3.54 11.28
CA PHE A 192 19.34 2.37 11.01
C PHE A 192 17.91 2.51 11.57
N GLN A 193 17.76 3.13 12.74
CA GLN A 193 16.46 3.41 13.34
C GLN A 193 15.75 4.58 12.63
N LEU A 194 16.46 5.69 12.44
CA LEU A 194 15.91 6.92 11.85
C LEU A 194 15.50 6.76 10.39
N ALA A 195 16.26 5.97 9.62
CA ALA A 195 15.94 5.65 8.24
C ALA A 195 14.79 4.62 8.09
N GLY A 196 14.25 4.11 9.21
CA GLY A 196 13.15 3.15 9.20
C GLY A 196 13.56 1.73 8.80
N CYS A 197 14.85 1.43 8.66
CA CYS A 197 15.34 0.09 8.30
C CYS A 197 14.87 -0.96 9.32
N ALA A 198 14.77 -0.58 10.60
CA ALA A 198 14.27 -1.44 11.68
C ALA A 198 12.80 -1.85 11.55
N ALA A 199 12.00 -1.16 10.73
CA ALA A 199 10.62 -1.56 10.46
C ALA A 199 10.53 -2.86 9.64
N CYS A 200 11.56 -3.14 8.83
CA CYS A 200 11.59 -4.29 7.93
C CYS A 200 12.70 -5.29 8.25
N HIS A 201 13.83 -4.82 8.77
CA HIS A 201 15.04 -5.63 8.99
C HIS A 201 15.38 -5.74 10.46
N ARG A 202 16.06 -6.84 10.83
CA ARG A 202 16.65 -7.02 12.17
C ARG A 202 18.16 -7.12 12.12
N VAL A 203 18.79 -6.73 13.22
CA VAL A 203 20.23 -6.86 13.47
C VAL A 203 20.40 -7.36 14.90
N ARG A 204 20.86 -8.61 15.03
CA ARG A 204 20.89 -9.44 16.25
C ARG A 204 19.49 -9.81 16.76
N ALA A 205 19.41 -10.96 17.43
CA ALA A 205 18.16 -11.66 17.72
C ALA A 205 17.28 -10.89 18.71
N GLU A 206 16.41 -10.03 18.21
CA GLU A 206 15.22 -9.58 18.92
C GLU A 206 13.99 -10.00 18.11
N LYS A 207 13.24 -10.94 18.70
CA LYS A 207 11.94 -11.51 18.28
C LYS A 207 11.99 -12.67 17.28
N ALA A 208 11.95 -13.88 17.85
CA ALA A 208 11.47 -15.07 17.15
C ALA A 208 9.96 -14.97 16.89
N GLY A 209 9.48 -15.51 15.76
CA GLY A 209 8.04 -15.71 15.50
C GLY A 209 7.32 -14.69 14.61
N VAL A 210 7.97 -13.61 14.15
CA VAL A 210 7.36 -12.67 13.18
C VAL A 210 7.88 -12.98 11.77
N SER A 211 6.98 -13.15 10.78
CA SER A 211 7.38 -13.18 9.37
C SER A 211 8.02 -11.84 9.01
N MET A 212 9.34 -11.83 8.86
CA MET A 212 10.09 -10.62 8.57
C MET A 212 9.76 -10.10 7.18
N ILE A 213 9.59 -8.78 7.07
CA ILE A 213 9.40 -8.09 5.80
C ILE A 213 10.71 -8.14 5.01
N GLY A 214 11.86 -7.80 5.62
CA GLY A 214 13.18 -7.87 4.98
C GLY A 214 14.06 -9.02 5.50
N PRO A 215 15.19 -9.32 4.83
CA PRO A 215 16.17 -10.27 5.32
C PRO A 215 16.79 -9.86 6.66
N ASP A 216 17.21 -10.87 7.42
CA ASP A 216 18.05 -10.67 8.61
C ASP A 216 19.42 -10.12 8.19
N LEU A 217 19.83 -9.01 8.81
CA LEU A 217 21.07 -8.32 8.49
C LEU A 217 22.19 -8.60 9.52
N SER A 218 21.97 -9.51 10.47
CA SER A 218 22.91 -9.79 11.56
C SER A 218 24.30 -10.23 11.10
N THR A 219 24.39 -10.88 9.95
CA THR A 219 25.62 -11.48 9.43
C THR A 219 26.21 -10.78 8.20
N ILE A 220 25.56 -9.74 7.67
CA ILE A 220 25.97 -9.14 6.39
C ILE A 220 27.39 -8.60 6.39
N GLY A 221 27.87 -8.11 7.55
CA GLY A 221 29.23 -7.61 7.69
C GLY A 221 30.31 -8.68 7.49
N ASN A 222 29.96 -9.97 7.57
CA ASN A 222 30.86 -11.09 7.30
C ASN A 222 30.62 -11.74 5.94
N THR A 223 29.47 -11.49 5.29
CA THR A 223 29.07 -12.19 4.06
C THR A 223 29.09 -11.32 2.81
N LEU A 224 29.01 -10.00 2.97
CA LEU A 224 29.02 -9.03 1.86
C LEU A 224 30.26 -8.14 1.95
N SER A 225 30.79 -7.71 0.80
CA SER A 225 31.80 -6.68 0.76
C SER A 225 31.22 -5.33 1.20
N ILE A 226 32.08 -4.43 1.67
CA ILE A 226 31.67 -3.07 2.04
C ILE A 226 31.04 -2.34 0.85
N ASP A 227 31.63 -2.44 -0.34
CA ASP A 227 31.08 -1.89 -1.58
C ASP A 227 29.65 -2.39 -1.83
N ARG A 228 29.41 -3.68 -1.60
CA ARG A 228 28.09 -4.29 -1.81
C ARG A 228 27.07 -3.79 -0.80
N ILE A 229 27.46 -3.63 0.47
CA ILE A 229 26.58 -3.06 1.50
C ILE A 229 26.24 -1.60 1.17
N ILE A 230 27.21 -0.80 0.73
CA ILE A 230 26.99 0.59 0.30
C ILE A 230 26.01 0.61 -0.88
N GLU A 231 26.20 -0.27 -1.86
CA GLU A 231 25.32 -0.36 -3.01
C GLU A 231 23.88 -0.71 -2.60
N GLU A 232 23.71 -1.72 -1.76
CA GLU A 232 22.39 -2.18 -1.28
C GLU A 232 21.69 -1.16 -0.36
N VAL A 233 22.44 -0.32 0.36
CA VAL A 233 21.88 0.74 1.21
C VAL A 233 21.44 1.96 0.39
N LEU A 234 22.28 2.42 -0.55
CA LEU A 234 22.02 3.64 -1.32
C LEU A 234 21.15 3.39 -2.56
N TRP A 235 21.22 2.19 -3.13
CA TRP A 235 20.45 1.77 -4.30
C TRP A 235 19.85 0.36 -4.11
N PRO A 236 18.92 0.18 -3.15
CA PRO A 236 18.36 -1.12 -2.79
C PRO A 236 17.73 -1.89 -3.95
N GLY A 237 17.26 -1.19 -4.99
CA GLY A 237 16.69 -1.82 -6.19
C GLY A 237 17.70 -2.48 -7.13
N ARG A 238 19.01 -2.24 -6.98
CA ARG A 238 20.06 -2.83 -7.84
C ARG A 238 20.42 -4.26 -7.43
N ALA A 239 20.07 -4.63 -6.20
CA ALA A 239 20.66 -5.76 -5.52
C ALA A 239 19.64 -6.35 -4.52
N VAL A 240 18.65 -7.06 -5.05
CA VAL A 240 17.63 -7.72 -4.22
C VAL A 240 18.05 -9.16 -3.96
N LYS A 241 18.14 -9.53 -2.67
CA LYS A 241 18.47 -10.89 -2.25
C LYS A 241 17.44 -11.89 -2.78
N GLU A 242 17.88 -13.07 -3.20
CA GLU A 242 16.98 -14.15 -3.63
C GLU A 242 15.94 -14.47 -2.54
N GLY A 243 14.69 -14.67 -2.95
CA GLY A 243 13.56 -14.86 -2.05
C GLY A 243 12.95 -13.57 -1.47
N TYR A 244 13.54 -12.41 -1.75
CA TYR A 244 13.02 -11.09 -1.35
C TYR A 244 12.68 -10.18 -2.55
N SER A 245 12.68 -10.73 -3.77
CA SER A 245 12.14 -10.05 -4.94
C SER A 245 10.64 -9.90 -4.79
N LEU A 246 10.17 -8.66 -4.62
CA LEU A 246 8.74 -8.37 -4.56
C LEU A 246 8.13 -8.57 -5.94
N LEU A 247 7.26 -9.57 -6.06
CA LEU A 247 6.48 -9.80 -7.26
C LEU A 247 5.15 -9.07 -7.13
N GLN A 248 4.81 -8.30 -8.16
CA GLN A 248 3.50 -7.67 -8.29
C GLN A 248 2.72 -8.35 -9.40
N VAL A 249 1.57 -8.91 -9.06
CA VAL A 249 0.64 -9.52 -10.01
C VAL A 249 -0.60 -8.63 -10.12
N THR A 250 -0.94 -8.22 -11.34
CA THR A 250 -2.20 -7.52 -11.62
C THR A 250 -3.15 -8.49 -12.29
N THR A 251 -4.29 -8.75 -11.65
CA THR A 251 -5.34 -9.62 -12.18
C THR A 251 -6.10 -8.94 -13.33
N LYS A 252 -6.87 -9.72 -14.09
CA LYS A 252 -7.74 -9.20 -15.17
C LYS A 252 -8.77 -8.17 -14.68
N ASP A 253 -9.17 -8.24 -13.40
CA ASP A 253 -10.08 -7.28 -12.78
C ASP A 253 -9.36 -6.03 -12.21
N GLY A 254 -8.07 -5.89 -12.50
CA GLY A 254 -7.24 -4.75 -12.10
C GLY A 254 -6.81 -4.77 -10.63
N THR A 255 -7.10 -5.84 -9.88
CA THR A 255 -6.60 -6.03 -8.52
C THR A 255 -5.10 -6.31 -8.54
N VAL A 256 -4.38 -5.62 -7.66
CA VAL A 256 -2.94 -5.81 -7.48
C VAL A 256 -2.72 -6.67 -6.25
N HIS A 257 -2.00 -7.77 -6.43
CA HIS A 257 -1.43 -8.60 -5.37
C HIS A 257 0.08 -8.40 -5.36
N GLN A 258 0.65 -8.28 -4.16
CA GLN A 258 2.08 -8.12 -3.97
C GLN A 258 2.56 -9.07 -2.88
N GLY A 259 3.74 -9.65 -3.10
CA GLY A 259 4.38 -10.52 -2.12
C GLY A 259 5.69 -11.08 -2.64
N TYR A 260 6.38 -11.82 -1.78
CA TYR A 260 7.53 -12.59 -2.19
C TYR A 260 7.07 -13.85 -2.90
N GLU A 261 7.60 -14.08 -4.10
CA GLU A 261 7.34 -15.30 -4.84
C GLU A 261 7.87 -16.50 -4.05
N GLN A 262 6.98 -17.43 -3.73
CA GLN A 262 7.35 -18.74 -3.22
C GLN A 262 7.52 -19.66 -4.43
N ARG A 263 8.76 -19.80 -4.90
CA ARG A 263 9.07 -20.72 -6.00
C ARG A 263 8.53 -22.11 -5.68
N SER A 264 7.74 -22.64 -6.61
CA SER A 264 7.19 -23.99 -6.58
C SER A 264 7.54 -24.71 -7.88
N ARG A 265 7.29 -26.02 -7.96
CA ARG A 265 7.40 -26.80 -9.20
C ARG A 265 6.13 -26.75 -10.06
N SER A 266 5.06 -26.10 -9.60
CA SER A 266 3.84 -25.91 -10.38
C SER A 266 3.95 -24.67 -11.27
N GLU A 267 3.06 -24.56 -12.26
CA GLU A 267 2.92 -23.37 -13.09
C GLU A 267 2.20 -22.21 -12.36
N ASP A 268 1.74 -22.44 -11.13
CA ASP A 268 1.03 -21.44 -10.33
C ASP A 268 2.00 -20.48 -9.63
N VAL A 269 1.58 -19.23 -9.49
CA VAL A 269 2.33 -18.18 -8.78
C VAL A 269 1.84 -18.09 -7.34
N PHE A 270 2.69 -18.49 -6.40
CA PHE A 270 2.42 -18.36 -4.96
C PHE A 270 3.07 -17.09 -4.42
N LEU A 271 2.27 -16.18 -3.85
CA LEU A 271 2.78 -14.94 -3.25
C LEU A 271 2.64 -15.00 -1.73
N LYS A 272 3.74 -14.79 -1.01
CA LYS A 272 3.71 -14.50 0.43
C LYS A 272 3.57 -12.99 0.64
N PRO A 273 2.41 -12.46 1.07
CA PRO A 273 2.21 -11.04 1.22
C PRO A 273 3.06 -10.46 2.35
N LEU A 274 3.42 -9.19 2.23
CA LEU A 274 4.15 -8.48 3.27
C LEU A 274 3.29 -8.39 4.54
N GLY A 275 3.82 -8.83 5.67
CA GLY A 275 3.15 -8.74 6.97
C GLY A 275 1.90 -9.61 7.15
N ARG A 276 1.59 -10.54 6.23
CA ARG A 276 0.50 -11.52 6.39
C ARG A 276 1.04 -12.95 6.37
N ALA A 277 0.38 -13.84 7.12
CA ALA A 277 0.76 -15.25 7.19
C ALA A 277 0.26 -16.08 6.00
N GLU A 278 -0.86 -15.67 5.40
CA GLU A 278 -1.53 -16.42 4.35
C GLU A 278 -0.91 -16.18 2.97
N THR A 279 -0.58 -17.27 2.27
CA THR A 279 -0.12 -17.24 0.88
C THR A 279 -1.30 -16.99 -0.06
N ILE A 280 -1.14 -16.04 -0.98
CA ILE A 280 -2.05 -15.85 -2.12
C ILE A 280 -1.71 -16.90 -3.16
N ARG A 281 -2.74 -17.64 -3.59
CA ARG A 281 -2.68 -18.70 -4.61
C ARG A 281 -3.44 -18.25 -5.84
#